data_AF-A0A852M7H4-F1
#
_entry.id   AF-A0A852M7H4-F1
#
_cell.length_a   1.000
_cell.length_b   1.000
_cell.length_c   1.000
_cell.angle_alpha   90.00
_cell.angle_beta   90.00
_cell.angle_gamma   90.00
#
_symmetry.space_group_name_H-M   'P 1'
#
loop_
_entity.id
_entity.type
_entity.pdbx_description
1 polymer ?
#
loop_
_entity_poly.entity_id
_entity_poly.type
_entity_poly.pdbx_seq_one_letter_code
_entity_poly.pdbx_strand_id
1 'polypeptide(L)'
;QVLAYNRHTYGTVAQRLILTITPAPDGEPPYQGEFLVGNRNVEELLPAATQEMFLQATGGIWDQDDLQVINITSALDRGGRVPLPIEGRKEGVYVKVGSWGAFSSCLVSAASPQSRFRCSLGQQPLASCYDTFSPIFAIRWCNLTLLQVWPTPTAPGLLWGSGVLEEDGDFQPPTEVTPQNLLPGFLVTLLVPLAVAALLCLLLGHLMCCRREGV
;
A
#
# COMPACT_ATOMS: atom_id res chain seq x y z
N GLN A 1 -0.57 -20.15 1.76
CA GLN A 1 -0.56 -20.08 0.28
C GLN A 1 -1.04 -18.70 -0.11
N VAL A 2 -0.38 -18.02 -1.05
CA VAL A 2 -0.78 -16.69 -1.54
C VAL A 2 -1.36 -16.87 -2.93
N LEU A 3 -2.56 -16.35 -3.16
CA LEU A 3 -3.17 -16.23 -4.48
C LEU A 3 -2.96 -14.79 -4.97
N ALA A 4 -2.23 -14.64 -6.07
CA ALA A 4 -2.00 -13.36 -6.71
C ALA A 4 -2.68 -13.35 -8.09
N TYR A 5 -3.07 -12.17 -8.56
CA TYR A 5 -3.57 -11.97 -9.91
C TYR A 5 -2.79 -10.85 -10.61
N ASN A 6 -2.57 -11.01 -11.90
CA ASN A 6 -1.98 -9.97 -12.71
C ASN A 6 -3.04 -8.91 -13.01
N ARG A 7 -2.78 -7.66 -12.61
CA ARG A 7 -3.74 -6.55 -12.79
C ARG A 7 -4.01 -6.17 -14.25
N HIS A 8 -3.14 -6.56 -15.18
CA HIS A 8 -3.27 -6.27 -16.61
C HIS A 8 -3.91 -7.43 -17.39
N THR A 9 -3.51 -8.66 -17.08
CA THR A 9 -3.98 -9.86 -17.82
C THR A 9 -5.06 -10.64 -17.10
N TYR A 10 -5.34 -10.32 -15.83
CA TYR A 10 -6.24 -11.05 -14.92
C TYR A 10 -5.87 -12.52 -14.70
N GLY A 11 -4.69 -12.96 -15.17
CA GLY A 11 -4.18 -14.30 -14.89
C GLY A 11 -3.87 -14.47 -13.40
N THR A 12 -4.25 -15.61 -12.82
CA THR A 12 -4.03 -15.92 -11.40
C THR A 12 -2.90 -16.91 -11.22
N VAL A 13 -2.09 -16.74 -10.17
CA VAL A 13 -1.06 -17.69 -9.75
C VAL A 13 -1.18 -17.94 -8.25
N ALA A 14 -1.09 -19.21 -7.85
CA ALA A 14 -1.07 -19.60 -6.45
C ALA A 14 0.33 -20.12 -6.10
N GLN A 15 0.98 -19.52 -5.11
CA GLN A 15 2.32 -19.89 -4.71
C GLN A 15 2.42 -20.06 -3.19
N ARG A 16 3.24 -21.02 -2.76
CA ARG A 16 3.61 -21.16 -1.35
C ARG A 16 4.71 -20.14 -1.04
N LEU A 17 4.40 -19.18 -0.19
CA LEU A 17 5.37 -18.23 0.35
C LEU A 17 5.82 -18.73 1.72
N ILE A 18 7.12 -18.74 1.97
CA ILE A 18 7.70 -18.99 3.30
C ILE A 18 8.14 -17.63 3.83
N LEU A 19 7.52 -17.19 4.93
CA LEU A 19 7.86 -15.95 5.61
C LEU A 19 8.73 -16.30 6.81
N THR A 20 9.99 -15.91 6.77
CA THR A 20 10.90 -16.04 7.91
C THR A 20 10.86 -14.72 8.68
N ILE A 21 10.39 -14.76 9.93
CA ILE A 21 10.37 -13.59 10.81
C ILE A 21 11.61 -13.66 11.69
N THR A 22 12.55 -12.74 11.45
CA THR A 22 13.74 -12.58 12.29
C THR A 22 13.64 -11.25 13.04
N PRO A 23 13.85 -11.21 14.37
CA PRO A 23 13.97 -9.95 15.08
C PRO A 23 15.10 -9.12 14.48
N ALA A 24 14.88 -7.81 14.32
CA ALA A 24 15.96 -6.92 13.95
C ALA A 24 17.00 -6.91 15.09
N PRO A 25 18.30 -7.13 14.81
CA PRO A 25 19.32 -7.30 15.84
C PRO A 25 19.42 -6.07 16.76
N ASP A 26 19.25 -4.88 16.19
CA ASP A 26 19.35 -3.61 16.91
C ASP A 26 17.97 -3.03 17.28
N GLY A 27 16.87 -3.71 16.94
CA GLY A 27 15.50 -3.21 17.12
C GLY A 27 15.05 -2.22 16.02
N GLU A 28 13.98 -1.46 16.31
CA GLU A 28 13.51 -0.43 15.37
C GLU A 28 14.34 0.86 15.46
N PRO A 29 14.72 1.46 14.32
CA PRO A 29 15.47 2.70 14.31
C PRO A 29 14.63 3.84 14.92
N PRO A 30 15.22 4.66 15.81
CA PRO A 30 14.50 5.68 16.55
C PRO A 30 14.06 6.86 15.69
N TYR A 31 14.77 7.20 14.62
CA TYR A 31 14.38 8.28 13.73
C TYR A 31 13.71 7.70 12.48
N GLN A 32 12.44 8.02 12.28
CA GLN A 32 11.63 7.46 11.19
C GLN A 32 10.99 8.60 10.39
N GLY A 33 11.20 8.60 9.08
CA GLY A 33 10.66 9.56 8.14
C GLY A 33 9.73 8.86 7.15
N GLU A 34 8.57 9.46 6.89
CA GLU A 34 7.62 8.92 5.93
C GLU A 34 7.41 9.88 4.76
N PHE A 35 7.63 9.36 3.56
CA PHE A 35 7.63 10.10 2.31
C PHE A 35 6.48 9.62 1.43
N LEU A 36 5.69 10.54 0.90
CA LEU A 36 4.69 10.21 -0.12
C LEU A 36 5.30 10.37 -1.52
N VAL A 37 5.50 9.25 -2.21
CA VAL A 37 5.94 9.17 -3.59
C VAL A 37 4.72 9.22 -4.50
N GLY A 38 4.54 10.31 -5.23
CA GLY A 38 3.32 10.55 -6.01
C GLY A 38 3.27 9.90 -7.39
N ASN A 39 4.40 9.42 -7.92
CA ASN A 39 4.53 8.88 -9.29
C ASN A 39 4.80 7.37 -9.32
N ARG A 40 4.40 6.62 -8.29
CA ARG A 40 4.59 5.17 -8.19
C ARG A 40 3.33 4.48 -7.66
N ASN A 41 3.19 3.20 -8.00
CA ASN A 41 2.31 2.27 -7.30
C ASN A 41 3.16 1.35 -6.41
N VAL A 42 2.53 0.63 -5.48
CA VAL A 42 3.25 -0.24 -4.54
C VAL A 42 4.13 -1.25 -5.29
N GLU A 43 3.60 -1.86 -6.35
CA GLU A 43 4.30 -2.90 -7.11
C GLU A 43 5.56 -2.39 -7.82
N GLU A 44 5.65 -1.09 -8.07
CA GLU A 44 6.83 -0.45 -8.68
C GLU A 44 7.94 -0.15 -7.67
N LEU A 45 7.60 -0.07 -6.38
CA LEU A 45 8.56 0.22 -5.29
C LEU A 45 9.01 -1.04 -4.55
N LEU A 46 8.29 -2.15 -4.66
CA LEU A 46 8.68 -3.42 -4.03
C LEU A 46 10.03 -4.00 -4.47
N PRO A 47 10.47 -3.89 -5.75
CA PRO A 47 11.76 -4.46 -6.16
C PRO A 47 12.96 -3.88 -5.41
N ALA A 48 13.88 -4.73 -4.94
CA ALA A 48 15.04 -4.35 -4.13
C ALA A 48 15.88 -3.22 -4.76
N ALA A 49 16.18 -3.30 -6.05
CA ALA A 49 16.93 -2.27 -6.76
C ALA A 49 16.24 -0.88 -6.72
N THR A 50 14.91 -0.85 -6.71
CA THR A 50 14.16 0.41 -6.61
C THR A 50 14.18 0.96 -5.19
N GLN A 51 14.10 0.08 -4.19
CA GLN A 51 14.27 0.47 -2.79
C GLN A 51 15.68 1.02 -2.52
N GLU A 52 16.73 0.39 -3.05
CA GLU A 52 18.11 0.87 -2.93
C GLU A 52 18.29 2.27 -3.55
N MET A 53 17.76 2.52 -4.76
CA MET A 53 17.77 3.85 -5.37
C MET A 53 17.03 4.88 -4.50
N PHE A 54 15.89 4.49 -3.92
CA PHE A 54 15.13 5.36 -3.03
C PHE A 54 15.89 5.68 -1.74
N LEU A 55 16.52 4.68 -1.13
CA LEU A 55 17.36 4.83 0.06
C LEU A 55 18.57 5.71 -0.21
N GLN A 56 19.24 5.55 -1.37
CA GLN A 56 20.36 6.41 -1.76
C GLN A 56 19.94 7.88 -1.91
N ALA A 57 18.80 8.14 -2.57
CA ALA A 57 18.26 9.50 -2.67
C ALA A 57 17.90 10.08 -1.29
N THR A 58 17.31 9.24 -0.44
CA THR A 58 16.97 9.59 0.94
C THR A 58 18.22 9.85 1.79
N GLY A 59 19.30 9.10 1.61
CA GLY A 59 20.57 9.30 2.29
C GLY A 59 21.18 10.67 1.99
N GLY A 60 21.10 11.10 0.74
CA GLY A 60 21.57 12.43 0.34
C GLY A 60 20.84 13.60 1.01
N ILE A 61 19.56 13.47 1.37
CA ILE A 61 18.80 14.52 2.05
C ILE A 61 18.79 14.37 3.58
N TRP A 62 18.87 13.14 4.09
CA TRP A 62 18.89 12.84 5.51
C TRP A 62 20.32 12.97 6.07
N ASP A 63 21.34 12.92 5.22
CA ASP A 63 22.77 12.94 5.61
C ASP A 63 23.13 11.71 6.48
N GLN A 64 22.63 10.54 6.07
CA GLN A 64 22.80 9.25 6.74
C GLN A 64 22.90 8.11 5.73
N ASP A 65 23.73 7.11 6.04
CA ASP A 65 23.98 5.93 5.18
C ASP A 65 23.39 4.63 5.74
N ASP A 66 22.84 4.66 6.96
CA ASP A 66 22.28 3.50 7.69
C ASP A 66 20.77 3.35 7.50
N LEU A 67 20.23 3.93 6.42
CA LEU A 67 18.79 3.99 6.17
C LEU A 67 18.23 2.63 5.78
N GLN A 68 17.07 2.29 6.33
CA GLN A 68 16.32 1.09 5.96
C GLN A 68 14.84 1.38 5.74
N VAL A 69 14.23 0.68 4.77
CA VAL A 69 12.78 0.74 4.55
C VAL A 69 12.07 -0.04 5.65
N ILE A 70 11.19 0.63 6.39
CA ILE A 70 10.37 0.03 7.44
C ILE A 70 9.03 -0.43 6.88
N ASN A 71 8.39 0.39 6.04
CA ASN A 71 7.06 0.10 5.53
C ASN A 71 6.84 0.76 4.15
N ILE A 72 6.08 0.08 3.30
CA ILE A 72 5.60 0.58 2.01
C ILE A 72 4.08 0.38 2.01
N THR A 73 3.32 1.47 1.92
CA THR A 73 1.85 1.42 1.98
C THR A 73 1.24 2.19 0.81
N SER A 74 0.17 1.66 0.20
CA SER A 74 -0.54 2.39 -0.84
C SER A 74 -1.18 3.65 -0.27
N ALA A 75 -1.19 4.75 -1.01
CA ALA A 75 -1.92 5.94 -0.60
C ALA A 75 -3.44 5.67 -0.53
N LEU A 76 -3.95 4.67 -1.26
CA LEU A 76 -5.36 4.26 -1.22
C LEU A 76 -5.77 3.72 0.15
N ASP A 77 -4.89 2.95 0.79
CA ASP A 77 -5.13 2.38 2.13
C ASP A 77 -5.23 3.46 3.21
N ARG A 78 -4.78 4.69 2.91
CA ARG A 78 -4.84 5.86 3.79
C ARG A 78 -5.91 6.87 3.37
N GLY A 79 -6.94 6.41 2.67
CA GLY A 79 -8.04 7.26 2.22
C GLY A 79 -7.70 8.10 0.98
N GLY A 80 -6.62 7.77 0.28
CA GLY A 80 -6.32 8.32 -1.03
C GLY A 80 -7.42 7.99 -2.05
N ARG A 81 -7.60 8.86 -3.03
CA ARG A 81 -8.57 8.63 -4.09
C ARG A 81 -8.03 7.62 -5.08
N VAL A 82 -8.86 6.65 -5.47
CA VAL A 82 -8.55 5.75 -6.58
C VAL A 82 -8.29 6.61 -7.82
N PRO A 83 -7.09 6.55 -8.43
CA PRO A 83 -6.80 7.37 -9.59
C PRO A 83 -7.73 6.96 -10.73
N LEU A 84 -8.22 7.96 -11.46
CA LEU A 84 -8.90 7.71 -12.73
C LEU A 84 -7.93 6.96 -13.66
N PRO A 85 -8.42 6.07 -14.54
CA PRO A 85 -7.61 5.32 -15.49
C PRO A 85 -7.09 6.24 -16.61
N ILE A 86 -6.26 7.20 -16.23
CA ILE A 86 -5.56 8.15 -17.10
C ILE A 86 -4.10 7.72 -17.11
N GLU A 87 -3.53 7.60 -18.31
CA GLU A 87 -2.14 7.19 -18.49
C GLU A 87 -1.18 8.10 -17.69
N GLY A 88 -0.23 7.49 -16.99
CA GLY A 88 0.75 8.19 -16.16
C GLY A 88 0.25 8.62 -14.77
N ARG A 89 -1.05 8.52 -14.45
CA ARG A 89 -1.50 8.71 -13.07
C ARG A 89 -1.26 7.45 -12.26
N LYS A 90 -0.58 7.64 -11.12
CA LYS A 90 -0.30 6.58 -10.15
C LYS A 90 -1.08 6.86 -8.86
N GLU A 91 -1.30 5.81 -8.09
CA GLU A 91 -2.04 5.92 -6.81
C GLU A 91 -1.24 6.70 -5.76
N GLY A 92 0.09 6.60 -5.82
CA GLY A 92 1.01 7.15 -4.84
C GLY A 92 1.26 6.18 -3.70
N VAL A 93 2.45 6.25 -3.12
CA VAL A 93 2.93 5.28 -2.11
C VAL A 93 3.59 6.02 -0.96
N TYR A 94 3.22 5.66 0.26
CA TYR A 94 3.95 6.08 1.45
C TYR A 94 5.11 5.12 1.68
N VAL A 95 6.33 5.65 1.71
CA VAL A 95 7.55 4.91 2.04
C VAL A 95 8.05 5.42 3.38
N LYS A 96 8.05 4.55 4.38
CA LYS A 96 8.58 4.82 5.71
C LYS A 96 10.01 4.30 5.79
N VAL A 97 10.94 5.18 6.09
CA VAL A 97 12.38 4.91 6.20
C VAL A 97 12.83 5.22 7.62
N GLY A 98 13.76 4.44 8.16
CA GLY A 98 14.35 4.68 9.47
C GLY A 98 15.86 4.73 9.44
N SER A 99 16.44 5.46 10.40
CA SER A 99 17.88 5.57 10.67
C SER A 99 18.12 5.69 12.18
N TRP A 100 19.32 5.29 12.62
CA TRP A 100 19.82 5.54 13.96
C TRP A 100 20.30 6.99 14.13
N GLY A 101 20.68 7.64 13.03
CA GLY A 101 21.04 9.04 12.96
C GLY A 101 19.85 9.99 12.95
N ALA A 102 20.03 11.15 13.60
CA ALA A 102 19.02 12.19 13.65
C ALA A 102 18.73 12.79 12.27
N PHE A 103 17.56 13.45 12.15
CA PHE A 103 17.17 14.14 10.91
C PHE A 103 18.13 15.30 10.58
N SER A 104 18.43 15.45 9.29
CA SER A 104 19.14 16.63 8.78
C SER A 104 18.35 17.93 9.05
N SER A 105 19.07 19.06 9.06
CA SER A 105 18.44 20.38 9.15
C SER A 105 17.45 20.63 8.01
N CYS A 106 17.69 20.05 6.81
CA CYS A 106 16.73 20.14 5.73
C CYS A 106 15.41 19.46 6.08
N LEU A 107 15.44 18.20 6.50
CA LEU A 107 14.24 17.44 6.81
C LEU A 107 13.44 18.12 7.93
N VAL A 108 14.11 18.60 8.97
CA VAL A 108 13.49 19.36 10.06
C VAL A 108 12.81 20.63 9.53
N SER A 109 13.46 21.38 8.63
CA SER A 109 12.86 22.57 8.01
C SER A 109 11.65 22.23 7.14
N ALA A 110 11.71 21.14 6.37
CA ALA A 110 10.65 20.69 5.48
C ALA A 110 9.40 20.24 6.25
N ALA A 111 9.57 19.64 7.43
CA ALA A 111 8.48 19.21 8.31
C ALA A 111 8.02 20.27 9.33
N SER A 112 8.61 21.47 9.30
CA SER A 112 8.35 22.55 10.27
C SER A 112 6.91 23.09 10.24
N PRO A 113 6.42 23.70 11.33
CA PRO A 113 5.10 24.34 11.36
C PRO A 113 4.91 25.39 10.24
N GLN A 114 5.96 26.13 9.90
CA GLN A 114 5.95 27.12 8.83
C GLN A 114 5.76 26.45 7.46
N SER A 115 6.43 25.32 7.23
CA SER A 115 6.22 24.50 6.02
C SER A 115 4.80 23.97 5.93
N ARG A 116 4.22 23.50 7.04
CA ARG A 116 2.81 23.04 7.08
C ARG A 116 1.83 24.16 6.76
N PHE A 117 2.09 25.37 7.26
CA PHE A 117 1.29 26.55 6.93
C PHE A 117 1.42 26.93 5.45
N ARG A 118 2.61 26.86 4.86
CA ARG A 118 2.78 27.07 3.41
C ARG A 118 1.99 26.04 2.60
N CYS A 119 2.07 24.78 3.01
CA CYS A 119 1.33 23.70 2.38
C CYS A 119 -0.20 23.88 2.45
N SER A 120 -0.74 24.41 3.55
CA SER A 120 -2.18 24.73 3.63
C SER A 120 -2.61 25.85 2.69
N LEU A 121 -1.69 26.72 2.29
CA LEU A 121 -1.87 27.75 1.27
C LEU A 121 -1.55 27.26 -0.16
N GLY A 122 -1.22 25.97 -0.34
CA GLY A 122 -0.80 25.42 -1.63
C GLY A 122 0.60 25.85 -2.08
N GLN A 123 1.42 26.39 -1.18
CA GLN A 123 2.80 26.79 -1.45
C GLN A 123 3.78 25.67 -1.12
N GLN A 124 4.97 25.73 -1.71
CA GLN A 124 6.05 24.78 -1.40
C GLN A 124 6.55 24.94 0.05
N PRO A 125 6.89 23.83 0.73
CA PRO A 125 7.46 23.88 2.07
C PRO A 125 8.85 24.52 2.05
N LEU A 126 9.32 24.92 3.23
CA LEU A 126 10.69 25.36 3.44
C LEU A 126 11.58 24.13 3.41
N ALA A 127 12.13 23.79 2.25
CA ALA A 127 13.18 22.79 2.11
C ALA A 127 14.45 23.47 1.58
N SER A 128 15.54 23.37 2.31
CA SER A 128 16.85 23.91 1.89
C SER A 128 17.69 22.91 1.12
N CYS A 129 17.31 21.63 1.09
CA CYS A 129 18.04 20.59 0.39
C CYS A 129 17.65 20.52 -1.08
N TYR A 130 18.60 20.05 -1.88
CA TYR A 130 18.37 19.70 -3.27
C TYR A 130 17.48 18.46 -3.32
N ASP A 131 16.46 18.48 -4.18
CA ASP A 131 15.57 17.35 -4.37
C ASP A 131 16.28 16.25 -5.18
N THR A 132 17.04 15.40 -4.48
CA THR A 132 17.80 14.27 -5.04
C THR A 132 16.90 13.16 -5.58
N PHE A 133 15.59 13.19 -5.27
CA PHE A 133 14.64 12.21 -5.74
C PHE A 133 14.28 12.42 -7.22
N SER A 134 14.33 13.66 -7.68
CA SER A 134 14.00 14.01 -9.07
C SER A 134 15.10 13.55 -10.03
N PRO A 135 14.75 12.99 -11.21
CA PRO A 135 13.40 12.84 -11.77
C PRO A 135 12.71 11.51 -11.44
N ILE A 136 13.38 10.62 -10.70
CA ILE A 136 12.97 9.22 -10.54
C ILE A 136 11.74 9.10 -9.63
N PHE A 137 11.71 9.85 -8.53
CA PHE A 137 10.63 9.86 -7.55
C PHE A 137 10.11 11.29 -7.37
N ALA A 138 8.78 11.44 -7.46
CA ALA A 138 8.10 12.72 -7.27
C ALA A 138 7.57 12.82 -5.84
N ILE A 139 8.36 13.39 -4.93
CA ILE A 139 8.00 13.48 -3.52
C ILE A 139 6.95 14.58 -3.29
N ARG A 140 5.89 14.23 -2.57
CA ARG A 140 4.90 15.17 -2.06
C ARG A 140 5.36 15.68 -0.70
N TRP A 141 6.23 16.69 -0.71
CA TRP A 141 6.86 17.24 0.49
C TRP A 141 5.87 17.72 1.57
N CYS A 142 4.69 18.18 1.19
CA CYS A 142 3.64 18.57 2.14
C CYS A 142 3.05 17.40 2.96
N ASN A 143 3.35 16.16 2.57
CA ASN A 143 2.94 14.94 3.25
C ASN A 143 4.11 14.29 4.03
N LEU A 144 5.27 14.94 4.09
CA LEU A 144 6.40 14.46 4.88
C LEU A 144 6.04 14.43 6.36
N THR A 145 6.27 13.30 7.01
CA THR A 145 6.17 13.18 8.46
C THR A 145 7.48 12.66 9.03
N LEU A 146 7.91 13.25 10.15
CA LEU A 146 9.12 12.85 10.88
C LEU A 146 8.69 12.44 12.29
N LEU A 147 9.13 11.27 12.71
CA LEU A 147 8.78 10.65 13.97
C LEU A 147 10.06 10.23 14.67
N GLN A 148 10.19 10.63 15.93
CA GLN A 148 11.20 10.10 16.83
C GLN A 148 10.54 9.12 17.77
N VAL A 149 10.84 7.84 17.59
CA VAL A 149 10.37 6.73 18.40
C VAL A 149 11.41 6.49 19.49
N TRP A 150 10.99 6.61 20.73
CA TRP A 150 11.81 6.24 21.88
C TRP A 150 11.56 4.76 22.19
N PRO A 151 12.61 3.96 22.47
CA PRO A 151 12.40 2.60 22.93
C PRO A 151 11.54 2.67 24.19
N THR A 152 10.34 2.09 24.10
CA THR A 152 9.49 1.94 25.29
C THR A 152 10.21 0.92 26.17
N PRO A 153 10.41 1.19 27.48
CA PRO A 153 10.92 0.16 28.37
C PRO A 153 10.03 -1.07 28.19
N THR A 154 10.66 -2.22 27.91
CA THR A 154 10.00 -3.50 27.68
C THR A 154 8.85 -3.63 28.68
N ALA A 155 7.61 -3.49 28.21
CA ALA A 155 6.46 -3.69 29.07
C ALA A 155 6.64 -5.08 29.68
N PRO A 156 6.44 -5.28 31.00
CA PRO A 156 6.43 -6.62 31.56
C PRO A 156 5.47 -7.44 30.71
N GLY A 157 5.98 -8.53 30.14
CA GLY A 157 5.39 -9.23 29.00
C GLY A 157 3.87 -9.23 29.10
N LEU A 158 3.22 -8.64 28.09
CA LEU A 158 1.77 -8.74 27.95
C LEU A 158 1.41 -10.22 28.14
N LEU A 159 0.49 -10.51 29.06
CA LEU A 159 -0.08 -11.85 29.21
C LEU A 159 -0.67 -12.23 27.85
N TRP A 160 0.12 -12.97 27.07
CA TRP A 160 -0.24 -13.39 25.74
C TRP A 160 -1.45 -14.31 25.86
N GLY A 161 -2.55 -13.95 25.19
CA GLY A 161 -3.72 -14.82 25.12
C GLY A 161 -3.36 -16.13 24.42
N SER A 162 -4.12 -17.19 24.68
CA SER A 162 -3.86 -18.57 24.24
C SER A 162 -3.79 -18.83 22.72
N GLY A 163 -3.76 -17.78 21.89
CA GLY A 163 -3.64 -17.85 20.44
C GLY A 163 -2.34 -17.28 19.87
N VAL A 164 -1.41 -16.83 20.71
CA VAL A 164 -0.05 -16.43 20.29
C VAL A 164 0.85 -17.66 20.36
N LEU A 165 1.60 -17.90 19.28
CA LEU A 165 2.57 -18.97 19.21
C LEU A 165 3.71 -18.72 20.21
N GLU A 166 4.13 -19.75 20.94
CA GLU A 166 5.30 -19.64 21.82
C GLU A 166 6.59 -19.40 21.00
N GLU A 167 7.64 -18.89 21.65
CA GLU A 167 8.93 -18.51 21.04
C GLU A 167 9.57 -19.66 20.23
N ASP A 168 9.31 -20.91 20.65
CA ASP A 168 9.72 -22.15 19.96
C ASP A 168 8.51 -23.02 19.52
N GLY A 169 7.32 -22.43 19.46
CA GLY A 169 6.11 -23.13 19.05
C GLY A 169 6.13 -23.44 17.55
N ASP A 170 5.85 -24.69 17.17
CA ASP A 170 5.61 -25.01 15.77
C ASP A 170 4.26 -24.44 15.32
N PHE A 171 4.28 -23.53 14.35
CA PHE A 171 3.06 -23.12 13.68
C PHE A 171 2.67 -24.26 12.74
N GLN A 172 1.65 -25.03 13.10
CA GLN A 172 0.90 -25.86 12.16
C GLN A 172 -0.28 -25.05 11.60
N PRO A 173 -0.10 -24.21 10.56
CA PRO A 173 -1.23 -23.71 9.82
C PRO A 173 -1.96 -24.91 9.19
N PRO A 174 -3.27 -24.82 8.95
CA PRO A 174 -3.97 -25.78 8.12
C PRO A 174 -3.16 -26.00 6.83
N THR A 175 -2.65 -27.21 6.66
CA THR A 175 -1.60 -27.52 5.68
C THR A 175 -2.09 -27.31 4.25
N GLU A 176 -3.40 -27.36 4.05
CA GLU A 176 -4.06 -27.15 2.78
C GLU A 176 -5.32 -26.30 2.98
N VAL A 177 -5.31 -25.12 2.38
CA VAL A 177 -6.56 -24.44 2.03
C VAL A 177 -6.97 -25.06 0.70
N THR A 178 -8.08 -25.81 0.69
CA THR A 178 -8.60 -26.35 -0.57
C THR A 178 -8.84 -25.19 -1.53
N PRO A 179 -8.37 -25.27 -2.79
CA PRO A 179 -8.55 -24.20 -3.74
C PRO A 179 -10.04 -23.89 -3.85
N GLN A 180 -10.43 -22.66 -3.55
CA GLN A 180 -11.83 -22.24 -3.64
C GLN A 180 -12.27 -22.34 -5.10
N ASN A 181 -13.26 -23.19 -5.36
CA ASN A 181 -13.85 -23.29 -6.67
C ASN A 181 -14.76 -22.07 -6.91
N LEU A 182 -14.29 -21.12 -7.70
CA LEU A 182 -15.00 -19.86 -8.01
C LEU A 182 -16.03 -20.04 -9.14
N LEU A 183 -16.01 -21.18 -9.85
CA LEU A 183 -16.92 -21.47 -10.97
C LEU A 183 -18.41 -21.33 -10.60
N PRO A 184 -18.88 -21.84 -9.44
CA PRO A 184 -20.29 -21.71 -9.05
C PRO A 184 -20.67 -20.24 -8.85
N GLY A 185 -19.80 -19.46 -8.19
CA GLY A 185 -20.00 -18.03 -7.98
C GLY A 185 -20.14 -17.29 -9.32
N PHE A 186 -19.18 -17.51 -10.23
CA PHE A 186 -19.19 -16.94 -11.57
C PHE A 186 -20.46 -17.29 -12.38
N LEU A 187 -20.86 -18.57 -12.36
CA LEU A 187 -22.09 -19.00 -13.05
C LEU A 187 -23.33 -18.32 -12.49
N VAL A 188 -23.41 -18.13 -11.16
CA VAL A 188 -24.54 -17.42 -10.54
C VAL A 188 -24.54 -15.94 -10.95
N THR A 189 -23.40 -15.25 -10.89
CA THR A 189 -23.32 -13.83 -11.30
C THR A 189 -23.62 -13.62 -12.78
N LEU A 190 -23.37 -14.61 -13.64
CA LEU A 190 -23.62 -14.52 -15.08
C LEU A 190 -25.04 -14.96 -15.46
N LEU A 191 -25.48 -16.13 -14.99
CA LEU A 191 -26.73 -16.76 -15.43
C LEU A 191 -27.97 -16.09 -14.83
N VAL A 192 -27.90 -15.60 -13.58
CA VAL A 192 -29.06 -14.96 -12.94
C VAL A 192 -29.48 -13.69 -13.67
N PRO A 193 -28.59 -12.72 -13.98
CA PRO A 193 -28.97 -11.54 -14.77
C PRO A 193 -29.47 -11.89 -16.17
N LEU A 194 -28.87 -12.88 -16.83
CA LEU A 194 -29.31 -13.35 -18.16
C LEU A 194 -30.71 -13.95 -18.11
N ALA A 195 -31.01 -14.78 -17.11
CA ALA A 195 -32.33 -15.36 -16.93
C ALA A 195 -33.38 -14.28 -16.64
N VAL A 196 -33.06 -13.31 -15.79
CA VAL A 196 -33.95 -12.16 -15.51
C VAL A 196 -34.20 -11.34 -16.79
N ALA A 197 -33.15 -11.03 -17.55
CA ALA A 197 -33.28 -10.31 -18.82
C ALA A 197 -34.14 -11.09 -19.82
N ALA A 198 -33.92 -12.39 -19.99
CA ALA A 198 -34.72 -13.24 -20.86
C ALA A 198 -36.20 -13.26 -20.44
N LEU A 199 -36.47 -13.39 -19.13
CA LEU A 199 -37.82 -13.40 -18.59
C LEU A 199 -38.53 -12.06 -18.81
N LEU A 200 -37.83 -10.94 -18.62
CA LEU A 200 -38.34 -9.60 -18.93
C LEU A 200 -38.62 -9.42 -20.42
N CYS A 201 -37.74 -9.91 -21.30
CA CYS A 201 -37.95 -9.88 -22.75
C CYS A 201 -39.18 -10.70 -23.16
N LEU A 202 -39.39 -11.88 -22.58
CA LEU A 202 -40.58 -12.69 -22.82
C LEU A 202 -41.86 -12.00 -22.32
N LEU A 203 -41.81 -11.39 -21.14
CA LEU A 203 -42.93 -10.63 -20.56
C LEU A 203 -43.29 -9.43 -21.44
N LEU A 204 -42.30 -8.64 -21.84
CA LEU A 204 -42.47 -7.51 -22.75
C LEU A 204 -43.00 -7.96 -24.12
N GLY A 205 -42.45 -9.04 -24.68
CA GLY A 205 -42.92 -9.62 -25.93
C GLY A 205 -44.39 -10.08 -25.83
N HIS A 206 -44.76 -10.73 -24.73
CA HIS A 206 -46.15 -11.12 -24.49
C HIS A 206 -47.08 -9.91 -24.37
N LEU A 207 -46.68 -8.87 -23.62
CA LEU A 207 -47.47 -7.64 -23.51
C LEU A 207 -47.61 -6.92 -24.86
N MET A 208 -46.53 -6.81 -25.64
CA MET A 208 -46.52 -6.12 -26.93
C MET A 208 -47.26 -6.88 -28.03
N CYS A 209 -47.16 -8.22 -28.08
CA CYS A 209 -47.79 -9.04 -29.12
C CYS A 209 -49.20 -9.53 -28.76
N CYS A 210 -49.46 -9.88 -27.49
CA CYS A 210 -50.72 -10.49 -27.07
C CYS A 210 -51.71 -9.51 -26.42
N ARG A 211 -51.27 -8.30 -26.01
CA ARG A 211 -52.15 -7.25 -25.45
C ARG A 211 -52.20 -5.98 -26.29
N ARG A 212 -51.88 -6.06 -27.59
CA ARG A 212 -52.12 -4.95 -28.51
C ARG A 212 -53.62 -4.86 -28.80
N GLU A 213 -54.35 -4.20 -27.90
CA GLU A 213 -55.69 -3.68 -28.17
C GLU A 213 -55.55 -2.56 -29.22
N GLY A 214 -55.72 -2.95 -30.47
CA GLY A 214 -55.52 -2.10 -31.64
C GLY A 214 -55.97 -2.79 -32.92
N VAL A 215 -57.15 -3.44 -32.86
CA VAL A 215 -58.07 -3.68 -33.98
C VAL A 215 -59.45 -3.31 -33.49
#